data_AF-S0EGG8-F1
#
_entry.id   AF-S0EGG8-F1
#
_cell.length_a   1.000
_cell.length_b   1.000
_cell.length_c   1.000
_cell.angle_alpha   90.00
_cell.angle_beta   90.00
_cell.angle_gamma   90.00
#
_symmetry.space_group_name_H-M   'P 1'
#
loop_
_entity.id
_entity.type
_entity.pdbx_description
1 polymer ?
#
loop_
_entity_poly.entity_id
_entity_poly.type
_entity_poly.pdbx_seq_one_letter_code
_entity_poly.pdbx_strand_id
1 'polypeptide(L)'
;MDGCLCNTIHTLAKDYNEAQAIELIPALNRHLEDLRQFLAKTSSLSRQVQYQITPRNQRTDKALFVDKVDLTPVHRVFSKFENDVIGFWADSDDRVHLELRRRLACVAIFLRSKLDLQILAPPQVADVFPGVRSIADLRNPGRKYVQIAQRLGGVGAIFWLPRDVPASTYESYLSVDDEEVFAHLSSLNPTFNKYNGFVQRLVLSQLCDPPLPIRYHNLFGEFTSFVPAQDQLFLVMYALGGTDIPAVLLESTCVPQRRWNADGEVNQNSALQFGLPDAVVDLLYNETKLSEAIAGPCVAKRIQADNTIAWSLSPERMSSLEEALTPQTI
;
A
#
# COMPACT_ATOMS: atom_id res chain seq x y z
N MET A 1 -49.96 6.99 -34.48
CA MET A 1 -48.62 6.93 -35.10
C MET A 1 -47.67 6.86 -33.93
N ASP A 2 -47.37 5.64 -33.53
CA ASP A 2 -46.90 5.35 -32.17
C ASP A 2 -45.41 5.61 -32.10
N GLY A 3 -45.06 6.80 -31.60
CA GLY A 3 -43.69 7.14 -31.28
C GLY A 3 -43.17 6.19 -30.20
N CYS A 4 -41.99 5.62 -30.43
CA CYS A 4 -41.30 4.79 -29.45
C CYS A 4 -41.19 5.52 -28.10
N LEU A 5 -41.47 4.83 -26.99
CA LEU A 5 -41.36 5.34 -25.61
C LEU A 5 -40.03 6.09 -25.39
N CYS A 6 -38.95 5.62 -26.00
CA CYS A 6 -37.62 6.23 -25.95
C CYS A 6 -37.57 7.65 -26.55
N ASN A 7 -38.32 7.92 -27.63
CA ASN A 7 -38.38 9.26 -28.22
C ASN A 7 -39.15 10.22 -27.32
N THR A 8 -40.26 9.78 -26.71
CA THR A 8 -41.06 10.59 -25.80
C THR A 8 -40.30 10.97 -24.53
N ILE A 9 -39.51 10.03 -23.98
CA ILE A 9 -38.60 10.29 -22.85
C ILE A 9 -37.50 11.28 -23.25
N HIS A 10 -36.94 11.17 -24.46
CA HIS A 10 -35.92 12.10 -24.94
C HIS A 10 -36.46 13.53 -25.16
N THR A 11 -37.72 13.67 -25.58
CA THR A 11 -38.37 14.99 -25.72
C THR A 11 -38.65 15.61 -24.35
N LEU A 12 -39.13 14.82 -23.37
CA LEU A 12 -39.34 15.27 -21.99
C LEU A 12 -38.05 15.66 -21.25
N ALA A 13 -36.92 15.04 -21.60
CA ALA A 13 -35.62 15.40 -21.06
C ALA A 13 -35.10 16.75 -21.58
N LYS A 14 -35.61 17.21 -22.74
CA LYS A 14 -35.26 18.52 -23.32
C LYS A 14 -36.21 19.62 -22.86
N ASP A 15 -37.52 19.36 -22.90
CA ASP A 15 -38.56 20.30 -22.48
C ASP A 15 -39.43 19.63 -21.41
N TYR A 16 -39.09 19.87 -20.15
CA TYR A 16 -39.72 19.17 -19.02
C TYR A 16 -41.20 19.56 -18.86
N ASN A 17 -42.07 18.55 -18.88
CA ASN A 17 -43.50 18.67 -18.61
C ASN A 17 -43.92 17.61 -17.59
N GLU A 18 -44.27 18.05 -16.39
CA GLU A 18 -44.58 17.20 -15.24
C GLU A 18 -45.82 16.32 -15.46
N ALA A 19 -46.88 16.85 -16.11
CA ALA A 19 -48.09 16.09 -16.38
C ALA A 19 -47.84 14.91 -17.34
N GLN A 20 -47.06 15.16 -18.40
CA GLN A 20 -46.67 14.09 -19.34
C GLN A 20 -45.70 13.07 -18.73
N ALA A 21 -44.82 13.51 -17.82
CA ALA A 21 -43.93 12.60 -17.09
C ALA A 21 -44.71 11.63 -16.19
N ILE A 22 -45.74 12.12 -15.49
CA ILE A 22 -46.61 11.29 -14.64
C ILE A 22 -47.41 10.28 -15.49
N GLU A 23 -47.94 10.71 -16.64
CA GLU A 23 -48.69 9.82 -17.55
C GLU A 23 -47.85 8.67 -18.14
N LEU A 24 -46.51 8.81 -18.21
CA LEU A 24 -45.60 7.80 -18.76
C LEU A 24 -45.16 6.73 -17.76
N ILE A 25 -45.35 6.96 -16.45
CA ILE A 25 -44.92 6.03 -15.39
C ILE A 25 -45.49 4.62 -15.60
N PRO A 26 -46.79 4.41 -15.91
CA PRO A 26 -47.34 3.07 -16.10
C PRO A 26 -46.76 2.34 -17.31
N ALA A 27 -46.48 3.07 -18.39
CA ALA A 27 -45.91 2.50 -19.62
C ALA A 27 -44.43 2.11 -19.42
N LEU A 28 -43.67 2.94 -18.70
CA LEU A 28 -42.28 2.64 -18.34
C LEU A 28 -42.20 1.42 -17.42
N ASN A 29 -43.04 1.34 -16.39
CA ASN A 29 -43.08 0.20 -15.48
C ASN A 29 -43.42 -1.10 -16.21
N ARG A 30 -44.35 -1.06 -17.17
CA ARG A 30 -44.69 -2.22 -17.99
C ARG A 30 -43.54 -2.64 -18.90
N HIS A 31 -42.84 -1.67 -19.52
CA HIS A 31 -41.68 -1.96 -20.35
C HIS A 31 -40.50 -2.55 -19.54
N LEU A 32 -40.28 -2.04 -18.32
CA LEU A 32 -39.29 -2.59 -17.39
C LEU A 32 -39.66 -4.01 -16.94
N GLU A 33 -40.94 -4.30 -16.68
CA GLU A 33 -41.40 -5.65 -16.35
C GLU A 33 -41.25 -6.60 -17.54
N ASP A 34 -41.55 -6.14 -18.76
CA ASP A 34 -41.37 -6.93 -20.00
C ASP A 34 -39.88 -7.22 -20.25
N LEU A 35 -38.99 -6.25 -20.03
CA LEU A 35 -37.54 -6.46 -20.05
C LEU A 35 -37.10 -7.45 -18.97
N ARG A 36 -37.66 -7.35 -17.77
CA ARG A 36 -37.37 -8.28 -16.67
C ARG A 36 -37.82 -9.70 -17.01
N GLN A 37 -38.98 -9.87 -17.64
CA GLN A 37 -39.48 -11.15 -18.10
C GLN A 37 -38.68 -11.70 -19.30
N PHE A 38 -38.23 -10.83 -20.20
CA PHE A 38 -37.37 -11.22 -21.32
C PHE A 38 -35.99 -11.69 -20.83
N LEU A 39 -35.41 -10.99 -19.86
CA LEU A 39 -34.19 -11.39 -19.15
C LEU A 39 -34.38 -12.69 -18.34
N ALA A 40 -35.55 -12.85 -17.70
CA ALA A 40 -35.90 -14.08 -17.00
C ALA A 40 -36.10 -15.28 -17.95
N LYS A 41 -36.62 -15.06 -19.16
CA LYS A 41 -36.74 -16.11 -20.19
C LYS A 41 -35.40 -16.43 -20.85
N THR A 42 -34.55 -15.44 -21.12
CA THR A 42 -33.20 -15.67 -21.66
C THR A 42 -32.27 -16.35 -20.65
N SER A 43 -32.49 -16.18 -19.34
CA SER A 43 -31.78 -16.96 -18.31
C SER A 43 -32.20 -18.45 -18.25
N SER A 44 -33.27 -18.87 -18.93
CA SER A 44 -33.61 -20.30 -19.08
C SER A 44 -32.82 -21.01 -20.19
N LEU A 45 -32.23 -20.27 -21.14
CA LEU A 45 -31.39 -20.80 -22.21
C LEU A 45 -29.91 -20.97 -21.83
N SER A 46 -29.48 -20.46 -20.67
CA SER A 46 -28.13 -20.72 -20.14
C SER A 46 -28.05 -22.00 -19.28
N ARG A 47 -29.17 -22.70 -19.07
CA ARG A 47 -29.23 -24.00 -18.37
C ARG A 47 -28.85 -25.18 -19.25
N GLN A 48 -27.67 -25.11 -19.88
CA GLN A 48 -26.92 -26.30 -20.32
C GLN A 48 -25.40 -26.15 -20.14
N VAL A 49 -24.98 -25.23 -19.26
CA VAL A 49 -23.64 -25.29 -18.66
C VAL A 49 -23.83 -25.18 -17.16
N GLN A 50 -23.54 -26.26 -16.44
CA GLN A 50 -23.47 -26.26 -14.97
C GLN A 50 -22.36 -25.32 -14.53
N TYR A 51 -22.66 -24.03 -14.40
CA TYR A 51 -21.94 -23.19 -13.45
C TYR A 51 -22.70 -23.25 -12.14
N GLN A 52 -22.24 -24.14 -11.27
CA GLN A 52 -22.52 -24.02 -9.85
C GLN A 52 -21.87 -22.71 -9.40
N ILE A 53 -22.68 -21.67 -9.17
CA ILE A 53 -22.23 -20.49 -8.43
C ILE A 53 -22.08 -20.97 -6.98
N THR A 54 -20.91 -21.52 -6.68
CA THR A 54 -20.47 -21.67 -5.31
C THR A 54 -20.41 -20.26 -4.70
N PRO A 55 -20.97 -20.01 -3.51
CA PRO A 55 -20.71 -18.75 -2.81
C PRO A 55 -19.20 -18.51 -2.81
N ARG A 56 -18.80 -17.28 -3.19
CA ARG A 56 -17.40 -16.92 -3.47
C ARG A 56 -16.44 -17.34 -2.34
N ASN A 57 -16.92 -17.40 -1.09
CA ASN A 57 -16.16 -17.78 0.10
C ASN A 57 -15.83 -19.27 0.22
N GLN A 58 -16.63 -20.20 -0.32
CA GLN A 58 -16.36 -21.64 -0.09
C GLN A 58 -15.08 -22.17 -0.77
N ARG A 59 -14.62 -21.50 -1.84
CA ARG A 59 -13.37 -21.86 -2.54
C ARG A 59 -12.14 -21.18 -1.93
N THR A 60 -12.28 -19.93 -1.48
CA THR A 60 -11.20 -19.19 -0.80
C THR A 60 -11.01 -19.68 0.63
N ASP A 61 -12.07 -19.97 1.37
CA ASP A 61 -12.00 -20.54 2.73
C ASP A 61 -11.16 -21.81 2.74
N LYS A 62 -11.44 -22.78 1.85
CA LYS A 62 -10.66 -24.04 1.82
C LYS A 62 -9.21 -23.88 1.35
N ALA A 63 -8.91 -22.84 0.58
CA ALA A 63 -7.57 -22.63 0.01
C ALA A 63 -6.68 -21.74 0.88
N LEU A 64 -7.26 -20.94 1.78
CA LEU A 64 -6.56 -19.99 2.66
C LEU A 64 -6.69 -20.38 4.14
N PHE A 65 -7.40 -21.46 4.46
CA PHE A 65 -7.46 -22.00 5.81
C PHE A 65 -6.12 -22.62 6.19
N VAL A 66 -5.41 -21.93 7.09
CA VAL A 66 -4.14 -22.35 7.66
C VAL A 66 -4.30 -22.34 9.16
N ASP A 67 -4.12 -23.50 9.80
CA ASP A 67 -4.32 -23.63 11.25
C ASP A 67 -3.19 -22.97 12.06
N LYS A 68 -1.94 -23.09 11.59
CA LYS A 68 -0.74 -22.55 12.23
C LYS A 68 0.31 -22.22 11.18
N VAL A 69 1.07 -21.16 11.43
CA VAL A 69 2.20 -20.77 10.58
C VAL A 69 3.51 -21.18 11.25
N ASP A 70 4.28 -22.06 10.59
CA ASP A 70 5.66 -22.32 10.99
C ASP A 70 6.60 -21.24 10.41
N LEU A 71 7.06 -20.35 11.29
CA LEU A 71 8.00 -19.29 10.96
C LEU A 71 9.46 -19.75 11.02
N THR A 72 9.78 -20.97 11.48
CA THR A 72 11.18 -21.43 11.61
C THR A 72 11.97 -21.34 10.31
N PRO A 73 11.45 -21.74 9.13
CA PRO A 73 12.19 -21.61 7.88
C PRO A 73 12.32 -20.14 7.44
N VAL A 74 11.33 -19.30 7.73
CA VAL A 74 11.36 -17.86 7.45
C VAL A 74 12.42 -17.17 8.32
N HIS A 75 12.50 -17.53 9.60
CA HIS A 75 13.54 -17.07 10.52
C HIS A 75 14.93 -17.42 10.05
N ARG A 76 15.12 -18.63 9.50
CA ARG A 76 16.41 -19.04 8.95
C ARG A 76 16.86 -18.14 7.81
N VAL A 77 15.96 -17.84 6.87
CA VAL A 77 16.26 -16.93 5.74
C VAL A 77 16.50 -15.52 6.27
N PHE A 78 15.67 -15.02 7.18
CA PHE A 78 15.84 -13.72 7.82
C PHE A 78 17.21 -13.60 8.49
N SER A 79 17.55 -14.51 9.41
CA SER A 79 18.83 -14.47 10.13
C SER A 79 20.04 -14.65 9.22
N LYS A 80 19.90 -15.35 8.09
CA LYS A 80 20.97 -15.49 7.10
C LYS A 80 21.27 -14.18 6.37
N PHE A 81 20.23 -13.41 6.03
CA PHE A 81 20.34 -12.25 5.13
C PHE A 81 20.06 -10.90 5.80
N GLU A 82 19.80 -10.86 7.11
CA GLU A 82 19.43 -9.64 7.84
C GLU A 82 20.38 -8.46 7.56
N ASN A 83 21.68 -8.76 7.43
CA ASN A 83 22.75 -7.80 7.14
C ASN A 83 23.33 -7.92 5.72
N ASP A 84 22.79 -8.82 4.89
CA ASP A 84 23.26 -9.08 3.52
C ASP A 84 22.10 -8.98 2.53
N VAL A 85 21.69 -7.73 2.27
CA VAL A 85 20.62 -7.40 1.34
C VAL A 85 20.98 -7.78 -0.09
N ILE A 86 22.25 -7.63 -0.48
CA ILE A 86 22.71 -7.96 -1.84
C ILE A 86 22.68 -9.48 -2.05
N GLY A 87 23.17 -10.25 -1.08
CA GLY A 87 23.13 -11.71 -1.12
C GLY A 87 21.73 -12.30 -1.10
N PHE A 88 20.74 -11.60 -0.54
CA PHE A 88 19.33 -12.01 -0.65
C PHE A 88 18.83 -12.02 -2.10
N TRP A 89 19.28 -11.09 -2.93
CA TRP A 89 18.82 -11.03 -4.32
C TRP A 89 19.53 -12.03 -5.23
N ALA A 90 20.65 -12.60 -4.78
CA ALA A 90 21.38 -13.63 -5.50
C ALA A 90 20.58 -14.94 -5.63
N ASP A 91 20.93 -15.75 -6.62
CA ASP A 91 20.30 -17.04 -6.85
C ASP A 91 20.54 -18.02 -5.71
N SER A 92 19.56 -18.90 -5.51
CA SER A 92 19.54 -19.81 -4.37
C SER A 92 18.72 -21.07 -4.68
N ASP A 93 19.21 -22.22 -4.21
CA ASP A 93 18.46 -23.47 -4.27
C ASP A 93 17.43 -23.64 -3.14
N ASP A 94 17.42 -22.72 -2.16
CA ASP A 94 16.46 -22.74 -1.07
C ASP A 94 15.09 -22.28 -1.55
N ARG A 95 14.13 -23.22 -1.58
CA ARG A 95 12.74 -22.97 -2.01
C ARG A 95 12.07 -21.86 -1.20
N VAL A 96 12.36 -21.75 0.10
CA VAL A 96 11.77 -20.71 0.96
C VAL A 96 12.31 -19.35 0.55
N HIS A 97 13.62 -19.27 0.32
CA HIS A 97 14.26 -18.05 -0.15
C HIS A 97 13.74 -17.63 -1.54
N LEU A 98 13.61 -18.57 -2.48
CA LEU A 98 13.08 -18.30 -3.82
C LEU A 98 11.66 -17.74 -3.80
N GLU A 99 10.78 -18.30 -2.95
CA GLU A 99 9.40 -17.81 -2.83
C GLU A 99 9.34 -16.40 -2.23
N LEU A 100 10.13 -16.15 -1.18
CA LEU A 100 10.22 -14.82 -0.55
C LEU A 100 10.79 -13.78 -1.52
N ARG A 101 11.83 -14.14 -2.27
CA ARG A 101 12.43 -13.32 -3.32
C ARG A 101 11.41 -12.99 -4.40
N ARG A 102 10.60 -13.97 -4.84
CA ARG A 102 9.50 -13.75 -5.81
C ARG A 102 8.47 -12.74 -5.32
N ARG A 103 7.96 -12.90 -4.09
CA ARG A 103 6.95 -11.99 -3.52
C ARG A 103 7.46 -10.54 -3.48
N LEU A 104 8.69 -10.35 -3.00
CA LEU A 104 9.32 -9.03 -2.92
C LEU A 104 9.69 -8.46 -4.29
N ALA A 105 10.06 -9.31 -5.26
CA ALA A 105 10.32 -8.90 -6.63
C ALA A 105 9.05 -8.31 -7.29
N CYS A 106 7.89 -8.94 -7.10
CA CYS A 106 6.60 -8.38 -7.55
C CYS A 106 6.35 -6.98 -6.94
N VAL A 107 6.62 -6.81 -5.65
CA VAL A 107 6.46 -5.52 -4.95
C VAL A 107 7.41 -4.46 -5.51
N ALA A 108 8.69 -4.80 -5.69
CA ALA A 108 9.68 -3.89 -6.26
C ALA A 108 9.29 -3.44 -7.68
N ILE A 109 8.85 -4.36 -8.54
CA ILE A 109 8.35 -4.05 -9.90
C ILE A 109 7.18 -3.07 -9.84
N PHE A 110 6.20 -3.34 -8.98
CA PHE A 110 5.04 -2.47 -8.83
C PHE A 110 5.43 -1.07 -8.35
N LEU A 111 6.25 -0.96 -7.32
CA LEU A 111 6.69 0.33 -6.77
C LEU A 111 7.53 1.13 -7.78
N ARG A 112 8.45 0.50 -8.52
CA ARG A 112 9.19 1.16 -9.61
C ARG A 112 8.23 1.69 -10.67
N SER A 113 7.20 0.93 -11.04
CA SER A 113 6.21 1.37 -12.03
C SER A 113 5.36 2.57 -11.60
N LYS A 114 5.26 2.83 -10.29
CA LYS A 114 4.59 4.02 -9.76
C LYS A 114 5.44 5.28 -9.86
N LEU A 115 6.76 5.11 -9.94
CA LEU A 115 7.71 6.21 -10.08
C LEU A 115 7.95 6.53 -11.56
N ASP A 116 8.12 5.50 -12.39
CA ASP A 116 8.19 5.62 -13.84
C ASP A 116 7.72 4.33 -14.52
N LEU A 117 6.77 4.44 -15.44
CA LEU A 117 6.20 3.32 -16.17
C LEU A 117 7.16 2.72 -17.22
N GLN A 118 8.18 3.47 -17.63
CA GLN A 118 9.18 3.07 -18.63
C GLN A 118 10.40 2.38 -18.01
N ILE A 119 10.58 2.48 -16.69
CA ILE A 119 11.73 1.88 -16.02
C ILE A 119 11.56 0.35 -15.95
N LEU A 120 12.54 -0.34 -16.52
CA LEU A 120 12.67 -1.79 -16.45
C LEU A 120 13.01 -2.24 -15.01
N ALA A 121 12.57 -3.44 -14.65
CA ALA A 121 12.98 -4.07 -13.41
C ALA A 121 14.50 -4.32 -13.43
N PRO A 122 15.21 -4.16 -12.29
CA PRO A 122 16.60 -4.56 -12.18
C PRO A 122 16.82 -5.99 -12.66
N PRO A 123 17.95 -6.34 -13.29
CA PRO A 123 18.23 -7.69 -13.78
C PRO A 123 17.98 -8.77 -12.71
N GLN A 124 18.47 -8.54 -11.49
CA GLN A 124 18.30 -9.46 -10.35
C GLN A 124 16.83 -9.72 -9.98
N VAL A 125 15.93 -8.78 -10.28
CA VAL A 125 14.48 -8.88 -10.03
C VAL A 125 13.79 -9.52 -11.23
N ALA A 126 14.24 -9.24 -12.45
CA ALA A 126 13.73 -9.83 -13.68
C ALA A 126 14.07 -11.33 -13.80
N ASP A 127 15.28 -11.72 -13.37
CA ASP A 127 15.78 -13.11 -13.43
C ASP A 127 14.96 -14.07 -12.56
N VAL A 128 14.22 -13.54 -11.57
CA VAL A 128 13.28 -14.33 -10.74
C VAL A 128 12.11 -14.90 -11.56
N PHE A 129 11.83 -14.35 -12.73
CA PHE A 129 10.68 -14.70 -13.56
C PHE A 129 11.09 -15.18 -14.96
N PRO A 130 11.80 -16.32 -15.08
CA PRO A 130 12.22 -16.83 -16.37
C PRO A 130 10.98 -17.17 -17.22
N GLY A 131 10.91 -16.61 -18.43
CA GLY A 131 9.85 -16.89 -19.41
C GLY A 131 8.58 -16.05 -19.30
N VAL A 132 8.51 -15.07 -18.40
CA VAL A 132 7.40 -14.10 -18.39
C VAL A 132 7.51 -13.17 -19.60
N ARG A 133 6.44 -13.09 -20.40
CA ARG A 133 6.41 -12.30 -21.65
C ARG A 133 6.41 -10.79 -21.41
N SER A 134 5.86 -10.35 -20.28
CA SER A 134 5.79 -8.94 -19.90
C SER A 134 5.94 -8.77 -18.39
N ILE A 135 6.95 -8.01 -17.97
CA ILE A 135 7.15 -7.62 -16.57
C ILE A 135 5.96 -6.78 -16.05
N ALA A 136 5.21 -6.13 -16.95
CA ALA A 136 4.01 -5.38 -16.58
C ALA A 136 2.91 -6.27 -15.96
N ASP A 137 2.88 -7.56 -16.29
CA ASP A 137 1.91 -8.51 -15.73
C ASP A 137 2.12 -8.73 -14.22
N LEU A 138 3.33 -8.46 -13.74
CA LEU A 138 3.72 -8.59 -12.32
C LEU A 138 3.32 -7.37 -11.47
N ARG A 139 2.86 -6.28 -12.10
CA ARG A 139 2.38 -5.07 -11.38
C ARG A 139 1.15 -5.35 -10.52
N ASN A 140 0.23 -6.18 -11.03
CA ASN A 140 -1.00 -6.53 -10.31
C ASN A 140 -0.72 -7.42 -9.08
N PRO A 141 0.07 -8.51 -9.18
CA PRO A 141 0.63 -9.22 -8.03
C PRO A 141 1.29 -8.31 -7.01
N GLY A 142 2.19 -7.42 -7.45
CA GLY A 142 2.89 -6.48 -6.57
C GLY A 142 1.93 -5.56 -5.81
N ARG A 143 0.95 -4.98 -6.51
CA ARG A 143 -0.11 -4.16 -5.89
C ARG A 143 -0.86 -4.94 -4.82
N LYS A 144 -1.20 -6.20 -5.07
CA LYS A 144 -1.90 -7.03 -4.10
C LYS A 144 -1.07 -7.29 -2.85
N TYR A 145 0.21 -7.63 -2.99
CA TYR A 145 1.07 -7.81 -1.81
C TYR A 145 1.20 -6.53 -0.98
N VAL A 146 1.26 -5.36 -1.62
CA VAL A 146 1.23 -4.06 -0.91
C VAL A 146 -0.08 -3.90 -0.14
N GLN A 147 -1.23 -4.15 -0.77
CA GLN A 147 -2.54 -4.03 -0.12
C GLN A 147 -2.69 -5.03 1.04
N ILE A 148 -2.25 -6.27 0.85
CA ILE A 148 -2.25 -7.29 1.91
C ILE A 148 -1.40 -6.81 3.10
N ALA A 149 -0.21 -6.28 2.83
CA ALA A 149 0.67 -5.77 3.86
C ALA A 149 0.07 -4.59 4.63
N GLN A 150 -0.55 -3.64 3.94
CA GLN A 150 -1.25 -2.51 4.55
C GLN A 150 -2.40 -2.99 5.44
N ARG A 151 -3.17 -3.97 4.99
CA ARG A 151 -4.29 -4.55 5.75
C ARG A 151 -3.84 -5.34 6.98
N LEU A 152 -2.69 -6.00 6.89
CA LEU A 152 -2.08 -6.73 8.01
C LEU A 152 -1.22 -5.85 8.92
N GLY A 153 -1.14 -4.54 8.66
CA GLY A 153 -0.47 -3.56 9.53
C GLY A 153 1.04 -3.38 9.30
N GLY A 154 1.62 -3.92 8.23
CA GLY A 154 3.02 -3.66 7.89
C GLY A 154 3.60 -4.49 6.74
N VAL A 155 4.67 -3.96 6.12
CA VAL A 155 5.36 -4.59 4.98
C VAL A 155 6.04 -5.91 5.31
N GLY A 156 6.37 -6.14 6.58
CA GLY A 156 6.85 -7.41 7.11
C GLY A 156 5.86 -8.55 6.88
N ALA A 157 4.59 -8.25 6.61
CA ALA A 157 3.59 -9.26 6.28
C ALA A 157 3.93 -10.10 5.05
N ILE A 158 4.51 -9.47 4.04
CA ILE A 158 4.92 -10.11 2.78
C ILE A 158 5.90 -11.26 3.06
N PHE A 159 6.68 -11.14 4.15
CA PHE A 159 7.73 -12.08 4.53
C PHE A 159 7.24 -13.29 5.32
N TRP A 160 6.09 -13.21 6.01
CA TRP A 160 5.58 -14.30 6.84
C TRP A 160 4.32 -14.99 6.31
N LEU A 161 3.64 -14.41 5.31
CA LEU A 161 2.41 -14.97 4.72
C LEU A 161 2.52 -16.49 4.53
N PRO A 162 1.51 -17.27 4.96
CA PRO A 162 1.57 -18.73 4.94
C PRO A 162 2.03 -19.28 3.60
N ARG A 163 3.02 -20.16 3.62
CA ARG A 163 3.61 -20.74 2.40
C ARG A 163 2.94 -22.01 1.93
N ASP A 164 2.14 -22.65 2.78
CA ASP A 164 1.31 -23.80 2.39
C ASP A 164 0.23 -23.39 1.38
N VAL A 165 -0.02 -22.08 1.31
CA VAL A 165 -0.86 -21.44 0.29
C VAL A 165 0.03 -21.03 -0.89
N PRO A 166 -0.27 -21.50 -2.12
CA PRO A 166 0.47 -21.09 -3.32
C PRO A 166 0.47 -19.57 -3.52
N ALA A 167 1.59 -19.02 -4.02
CA ALA A 167 1.69 -17.60 -4.36
C ALA A 167 0.56 -17.13 -5.30
N SER A 168 0.16 -17.98 -6.26
CA SER A 168 -0.94 -17.69 -7.18
C SER A 168 -2.29 -17.43 -6.46
N THR A 169 -2.52 -18.02 -5.28
CA THR A 169 -3.71 -17.79 -4.46
C THR A 169 -3.76 -16.34 -3.98
N TYR A 170 -2.67 -15.84 -3.40
CA TYR A 170 -2.57 -14.44 -2.99
C TYR A 170 -2.61 -13.49 -4.19
N GLU A 171 -1.92 -13.83 -5.27
CA GLU A 171 -1.78 -12.99 -6.46
C GLU A 171 -3.06 -12.91 -7.30
N SER A 172 -3.86 -13.97 -7.37
CA SER A 172 -5.01 -14.04 -8.27
C SER A 172 -6.35 -14.07 -7.55
N TYR A 173 -6.42 -14.69 -6.36
CA TYR A 173 -7.70 -15.05 -5.74
C TYR A 173 -8.03 -14.28 -4.47
N LEU A 174 -7.03 -13.85 -3.69
CA LEU A 174 -7.28 -13.02 -2.52
C LEU A 174 -7.84 -11.66 -2.94
N SER A 175 -9.02 -11.34 -2.43
CA SER A 175 -9.65 -10.01 -2.53
C SER A 175 -9.26 -9.17 -1.32
N VAL A 176 -9.12 -7.86 -1.51
CA VAL A 176 -8.77 -6.92 -0.41
C VAL A 176 -9.91 -6.76 0.59
N ASP A 177 -11.15 -6.97 0.12
CA ASP A 177 -12.38 -6.83 0.90
C ASP A 177 -12.75 -8.10 1.68
N ASP A 178 -11.89 -9.13 1.66
CA ASP A 178 -12.16 -10.44 2.27
C ASP A 178 -11.84 -10.41 3.77
N GLU A 179 -12.69 -9.70 4.54
CA GLU A 179 -12.49 -9.44 5.98
C GLU A 179 -12.28 -10.72 6.80
N GLU A 180 -12.98 -11.80 6.46
CA GLU A 180 -12.85 -13.11 7.14
C GLU A 180 -11.43 -13.66 7.00
N VAL A 181 -10.86 -13.58 5.80
CA VAL A 181 -9.49 -14.04 5.53
C VAL A 181 -8.46 -13.15 6.23
N PHE A 182 -8.63 -11.83 6.19
CA PHE A 182 -7.69 -10.92 6.88
C PHE A 182 -7.75 -11.05 8.40
N ALA A 183 -8.95 -11.26 8.97
CA ALA A 183 -9.12 -11.57 10.38
C ALA A 183 -8.44 -12.90 10.74
N HIS A 184 -8.62 -13.93 9.91
CA HIS A 184 -7.95 -15.22 10.08
C HIS A 184 -6.43 -15.07 10.04
N LEU A 185 -5.88 -14.45 9.00
CA LEU A 185 -4.43 -14.22 8.87
C LEU A 185 -3.87 -13.43 10.05
N SER A 186 -4.59 -12.42 10.54
CA SER A 186 -4.19 -11.64 11.73
C SER A 186 -4.21 -12.49 13.00
N SER A 187 -5.14 -13.45 13.11
CA SER A 187 -5.26 -14.36 14.27
C SER A 187 -4.12 -15.36 14.40
N LEU A 188 -3.32 -15.59 13.34
CA LEU A 188 -2.18 -16.50 13.32
C LEU A 188 -0.98 -16.01 14.18
N ASN A 189 -1.17 -14.92 14.92
CA ASN A 189 -0.22 -14.28 15.82
C ASN A 189 1.13 -13.94 15.18
N PRO A 190 1.16 -13.17 14.08
CA PRO A 190 2.40 -12.90 13.39
C PRO A 190 3.12 -11.74 14.07
N THR A 191 4.28 -12.01 14.68
CA THR A 191 5.21 -10.98 15.16
C THR A 191 5.95 -10.33 13.98
N PHE A 192 5.21 -9.78 13.02
CA PHE A 192 5.76 -9.33 11.73
C PHE A 192 6.59 -8.07 11.80
N ASN A 193 6.43 -7.29 12.88
CA ASN A 193 7.14 -6.04 13.10
C ASN A 193 8.66 -6.18 12.99
N LYS A 194 9.21 -7.34 13.39
CA LYS A 194 10.65 -7.63 13.27
C LYS A 194 11.14 -7.71 11.81
N TYR A 195 10.26 -8.02 10.86
CA TYR A 195 10.61 -8.11 9.44
C TYR A 195 10.45 -6.78 8.71
N ASN A 196 9.72 -5.79 9.27
CA ASN A 196 9.43 -4.53 8.59
C ASN A 196 10.71 -3.84 8.10
N GLY A 197 11.69 -3.65 9.01
CA GLY A 197 12.95 -2.99 8.66
C GLY A 197 13.76 -3.76 7.61
N PHE A 198 13.75 -5.09 7.65
CA PHE A 198 14.43 -5.90 6.65
C PHE A 198 13.77 -5.81 5.28
N VAL A 199 12.44 -5.93 5.22
CA VAL A 199 11.68 -5.78 3.95
C VAL A 199 11.87 -4.38 3.37
N GLN A 200 11.85 -3.32 4.20
CA GLN A 200 12.13 -1.96 3.75
C GLN A 200 13.52 -1.86 3.12
N ARG A 201 14.56 -2.40 3.76
CA ARG A 201 15.93 -2.41 3.19
C ARG A 201 16.02 -3.18 1.87
N LEU A 202 15.38 -4.35 1.79
CA LEU A 202 15.35 -5.16 0.56
C LEU A 202 14.66 -4.41 -0.59
N VAL A 203 13.51 -3.79 -0.33
CA VAL A 203 12.77 -3.03 -1.35
C VAL A 203 13.57 -1.81 -1.77
N LEU A 204 14.11 -1.04 -0.80
CA LEU A 204 14.91 0.14 -1.09
C LEU A 204 16.18 -0.18 -1.88
N SER A 205 16.85 -1.31 -1.63
CA SER A 205 18.02 -1.69 -2.44
C SER A 205 17.65 -1.86 -3.92
N GLN A 206 16.43 -2.32 -4.19
CA GLN A 206 15.92 -2.48 -5.56
C GLN A 206 15.37 -1.19 -6.14
N LEU A 207 14.98 -0.20 -5.33
CA LEU A 207 14.60 1.13 -5.82
C LEU A 207 15.84 2.00 -6.10
N CYS A 208 16.88 1.86 -5.30
CA CYS A 208 18.14 2.61 -5.40
C CYS A 208 19.21 1.89 -6.23
N ASP A 209 18.85 0.85 -6.99
CA ASP A 209 19.82 0.00 -7.69
C ASP A 209 20.71 0.81 -8.67
N PRO A 210 22.06 0.68 -8.63
CA PRO A 210 22.97 1.64 -9.27
C PRO A 210 23.02 1.78 -10.80
N PRO A 211 22.43 0.93 -11.67
CA PRO A 211 22.32 1.35 -13.08
C PRO A 211 21.14 2.32 -13.28
N LEU A 212 20.12 2.28 -12.41
CA LEU A 212 18.87 3.04 -12.54
C LEU A 212 18.31 3.42 -11.16
N PRO A 213 19.01 4.26 -10.38
CA PRO A 213 18.55 4.68 -9.07
C PRO A 213 17.28 5.54 -9.22
N ILE A 214 16.23 5.21 -8.49
CA ILE A 214 14.99 5.99 -8.47
C ILE A 214 14.87 6.77 -7.17
N ARG A 215 14.43 8.02 -7.28
CA ARG A 215 14.07 8.88 -6.14
C ARG A 215 12.78 8.37 -5.48
N TYR A 216 12.94 7.48 -4.50
CA TYR A 216 11.82 6.82 -3.82
C TYR A 216 11.05 7.73 -2.85
N HIS A 217 11.54 8.94 -2.52
CA HIS A 217 10.86 9.87 -1.62
C HIS A 217 9.43 10.24 -2.09
N ASN A 218 9.17 10.16 -3.40
CA ASN A 218 7.82 10.35 -3.97
C ASN A 218 6.81 9.25 -3.58
N LEU A 219 7.29 8.12 -3.03
CA LEU A 219 6.44 7.06 -2.48
C LEU A 219 5.83 7.42 -1.11
N PHE A 220 6.23 8.55 -0.51
CA PHE A 220 5.73 9.01 0.79
C PHE A 220 4.21 9.28 0.83
N GLY A 221 3.52 9.30 -0.32
CA GLY A 221 2.06 9.28 -0.35
C GLY A 221 1.49 7.91 0.05
N GLU A 222 0.95 7.18 -0.92
CA GLU A 222 0.23 5.92 -0.70
C GLU A 222 1.10 4.75 -0.17
N PHE A 223 2.43 4.91 -0.13
CA PHE A 223 3.39 3.82 0.11
C PHE A 223 4.38 4.12 1.23
N THR A 224 4.03 4.99 2.20
CA THR A 224 4.85 5.33 3.38
C THR A 224 5.42 4.11 4.10
N SER A 225 4.70 3.00 4.14
CA SER A 225 5.12 1.76 4.82
C SER A 225 6.43 1.17 4.27
N PHE A 226 6.84 1.52 3.05
CA PHE A 226 8.11 1.10 2.44
C PHE A 226 9.26 2.10 2.68
N VAL A 227 8.97 3.29 3.18
CA VAL A 227 9.97 4.30 3.51
C VAL A 227 10.37 4.14 4.99
N PRO A 228 11.66 4.08 5.36
CA PRO A 228 12.08 4.03 6.74
C PRO A 228 11.60 5.25 7.54
N ALA A 229 11.19 5.05 8.78
CA ALA A 229 10.69 6.13 9.65
C ALA A 229 11.70 7.29 9.78
N GLN A 230 13.00 6.99 9.74
CA GLN A 230 14.06 8.00 9.77
C GLN A 230 14.07 8.88 8.51
N ASP A 231 13.94 8.29 7.32
CA ASP A 231 13.86 9.06 6.07
C ASP A 231 12.57 9.90 6.02
N GLN A 232 11.48 9.36 6.56
CA GLN A 232 10.23 10.11 6.73
C GLN A 232 10.38 11.29 7.69
N LEU A 233 11.08 11.12 8.81
CA LEU A 233 11.42 12.23 9.71
C LEU A 233 12.23 13.30 8.97
N PHE A 234 13.19 12.92 8.13
CA PHE A 234 13.96 13.89 7.34
C PHE A 234 13.09 14.66 6.34
N LEU A 235 12.09 14.02 5.73
CA LEU A 235 11.10 14.71 4.89
C LEU A 235 10.29 15.73 5.69
N VAL A 236 9.86 15.37 6.91
CA VAL A 236 9.15 16.29 7.81
C VAL A 236 10.05 17.47 8.19
N MET A 237 11.30 17.22 8.57
CA MET A 237 12.27 18.27 8.90
C MET A 237 12.51 19.19 7.70
N TYR A 238 12.66 18.64 6.49
CA TYR A 238 12.82 19.42 5.27
C TYR A 238 11.60 20.32 5.01
N ALA A 239 10.39 19.78 5.17
CA ALA A 239 9.14 20.56 5.03
C ALA A 239 9.02 21.69 6.06
N LEU A 240 9.64 21.56 7.24
CA LEU A 240 9.72 22.62 8.26
C LEU A 240 10.85 23.64 8.01
N GLY A 241 11.48 23.62 6.83
CA GLY A 241 12.55 24.54 6.45
C GLY A 241 13.96 23.98 6.69
N GLY A 242 14.09 22.78 7.25
CA GLY A 242 15.34 22.02 7.35
C GLY A 242 16.44 22.62 8.24
N THR A 243 16.28 23.83 8.76
CA THR A 243 17.28 24.55 9.56
C THR A 243 16.68 25.05 10.87
N ASP A 244 17.45 24.88 11.94
CA ASP A 244 17.21 25.36 13.30
C ASP A 244 15.78 25.07 13.81
N ILE A 245 15.26 23.87 13.51
CA ILE A 245 13.93 23.41 13.90
C ILE A 245 13.91 23.12 15.39
N PRO A 246 13.06 23.76 16.21
CA PRO A 246 13.02 23.48 17.65
C PRO A 246 12.65 22.02 17.92
N ALA A 247 13.47 21.31 18.70
CA ALA A 247 13.23 19.91 19.06
C ALA A 247 11.85 19.71 19.71
N VAL A 248 11.49 20.64 20.59
CA VAL A 248 10.19 20.67 21.28
C VAL A 248 9.00 20.71 20.31
N LEU A 249 9.16 21.32 19.13
CA LEU A 249 8.10 21.35 18.12
C LEU A 249 7.81 19.93 17.62
N LEU A 250 8.86 19.18 17.24
CA LEU A 250 8.74 17.81 16.74
C LEU A 250 8.26 16.86 17.84
N GLU A 251 8.81 16.96 19.05
CA GLU A 251 8.40 16.16 20.20
C GLU A 251 6.93 16.40 20.58
N SER A 252 6.45 17.66 20.48
CA SER A 252 5.07 18.01 20.81
C SER A 252 4.03 17.42 19.85
N THR A 253 4.44 17.02 18.64
CA THR A 253 3.53 16.36 17.67
C THR A 253 3.03 15.00 18.16
N CYS A 254 3.76 14.35 19.08
CA CYS A 254 3.38 13.07 19.65
C CYS A 254 2.25 13.17 20.70
N VAL A 255 1.98 14.36 21.22
CA VAL A 255 0.98 14.55 22.27
C VAL A 255 -0.36 14.95 21.64
N PRO A 256 -1.46 14.22 21.90
CA PRO A 256 -2.78 14.61 21.45
C PRO A 256 -3.11 16.02 21.93
N GLN A 257 -3.39 16.92 21.00
CA GLN A 257 -3.72 18.30 21.32
C GLN A 257 -5.21 18.39 21.62
N ARG A 258 -5.55 18.86 22.83
CA ARG A 258 -6.93 19.17 23.21
C ARG A 258 -7.28 20.56 22.69
N ARG A 259 -8.25 20.64 21.77
CA ARG A 259 -8.76 21.92 21.26
C ARG A 259 -10.27 21.94 21.30
N TRP A 260 -10.82 23.12 21.59
CA TRP A 260 -12.25 23.36 21.43
C TRP A 260 -12.61 23.31 19.95
N ASN A 261 -13.61 22.52 19.57
CA ASN A 261 -14.15 22.50 18.22
C ASN A 261 -15.17 23.64 18.04
N ALA A 262 -15.73 23.76 16.82
CA ALA A 262 -16.71 24.80 16.49
C ALA A 262 -18.02 24.67 17.30
N ASP A 263 -18.30 23.49 17.83
CA ASP A 263 -19.49 23.17 18.62
C ASP A 263 -19.28 23.42 20.12
N GLY A 264 -18.10 23.91 20.53
CA GLY A 264 -17.77 24.15 21.93
C GLY A 264 -17.50 22.88 22.73
N GLU A 265 -17.08 21.79 22.09
CA GLU A 265 -16.63 20.56 22.73
C GLU A 265 -15.11 20.42 22.66
N VAL A 266 -14.50 19.76 23.65
CA VAL A 266 -13.07 19.48 23.65
C VAL A 266 -12.78 18.24 22.83
N ASN A 267 -12.23 18.42 21.64
CA ASN A 267 -11.72 17.34 20.80
C ASN A 267 -10.23 17.11 21.05
N GLN A 268 -9.84 15.84 21.05
CA GLN A 268 -8.43 15.43 21.04
C GLN A 268 -8.03 15.07 19.62
N ASN A 269 -7.08 15.83 19.08
CA ASN A 269 -6.54 15.56 17.76
C ASN A 269 -5.12 15.02 17.87
N SER A 270 -4.85 13.88 17.24
CA SER A 270 -3.51 13.27 17.17
C SER A 270 -2.81 13.64 15.85
N ALA A 271 -1.48 13.52 15.80
CA ALA A 271 -0.72 13.74 14.57
C ALA A 271 -1.16 12.83 13.40
N LEU A 272 -1.68 11.64 13.71
CA LEU A 272 -2.22 10.71 12.71
C LEU A 272 -3.40 11.31 11.94
N GLN A 273 -4.27 12.08 12.61
CA GLN A 273 -5.40 12.75 11.97
C GLN A 273 -4.96 13.85 11.00
N PHE A 274 -3.73 14.34 11.15
CA PHE A 274 -3.11 15.30 10.25
C PHE A 274 -2.23 14.63 9.18
N GLY A 275 -2.31 13.30 9.06
CA GLY A 275 -1.61 12.54 8.01
C GLY A 275 -0.17 12.19 8.34
N LEU A 276 0.29 12.36 9.60
CA LEU A 276 1.62 11.89 9.99
C LEU A 276 1.62 10.35 10.08
N PRO A 277 2.59 9.62 9.49
CA PRO A 277 2.60 8.16 9.55
C PRO A 277 2.87 7.63 10.97
N ASP A 278 2.21 6.52 11.33
CA ASP A 278 2.36 5.86 12.65
C ASP A 278 3.82 5.60 13.03
N ALA A 279 4.63 5.19 12.05
CA ALA A 279 6.04 4.88 12.27
C ALA A 279 6.88 6.13 12.65
N VAL A 280 6.48 7.31 12.17
CA VAL A 280 7.14 8.59 12.53
C VAL A 280 6.69 9.02 13.92
N VAL A 281 5.41 8.87 14.25
CA VAL A 281 4.89 9.14 15.60
C VAL A 281 5.59 8.24 16.63
N ASP A 282 5.70 6.94 16.36
CA ASP A 282 6.42 6.00 17.24
C ASP A 282 7.91 6.35 17.37
N LEU A 283 8.56 6.76 16.28
CA LEU A 283 9.95 7.20 16.31
C LEU A 283 10.14 8.46 17.16
N LEU A 284 9.26 9.46 17.02
CA LEU A 284 9.32 10.72 17.76
C LEU A 284 8.92 10.55 19.24
N TYR A 285 8.05 9.59 19.56
CA TYR A 285 7.63 9.30 20.93
C TYR A 285 8.68 8.48 21.71
N ASN A 286 9.44 7.64 21.02
CA ASN A 286 10.44 6.78 21.63
C ASN A 286 11.81 7.48 21.70
N GLU A 287 12.19 7.95 22.89
CA GLU A 287 13.44 8.67 23.12
C GLU A 287 14.69 7.93 22.63
N THR A 288 14.75 6.60 22.74
CA THR A 288 15.93 5.84 22.30
C THR A 288 16.01 5.80 20.77
N LYS A 289 14.90 5.50 20.09
CA LYS A 289 14.83 5.50 18.62
C LYS A 289 15.08 6.89 18.05
N LEU A 290 14.54 7.93 18.68
CA LEU A 290 14.74 9.31 18.28
C LEU A 290 16.20 9.71 18.42
N SER A 291 16.82 9.39 19.56
CA SER A 291 18.24 9.67 19.82
C SER A 291 19.15 9.00 18.79
N GLU A 292 18.88 7.75 18.44
CA GLU A 292 19.61 7.03 17.38
C GLU A 292 19.40 7.69 16.01
N ALA A 293 18.17 8.09 15.68
CA ALA A 293 17.83 8.70 14.41
C ALA A 293 18.52 10.06 14.20
N ILE A 294 18.63 10.88 15.25
CA ILE A 294 19.25 12.22 15.21
C ILE A 294 20.75 12.22 15.50
N ALA A 295 21.32 11.13 16.04
CA ALA A 295 22.76 10.98 16.23
C ALA A 295 23.51 10.70 14.91
N GLY A 296 22.79 10.43 13.82
CA GLY A 296 23.36 10.18 12.50
C GLY A 296 23.99 11.41 11.85
N PRO A 297 24.78 11.23 10.78
CA PRO A 297 25.49 12.33 10.09
C PRO A 297 24.55 13.32 9.39
N CYS A 298 23.28 12.96 9.23
CA CYS A 298 22.29 13.76 8.51
C CYS A 298 21.62 14.85 9.35
N VAL A 299 21.82 14.85 10.68
CA VAL A 299 21.20 15.83 11.59
C VAL A 299 22.26 16.47 12.47
N ALA A 300 22.26 17.80 12.52
CA ALA A 300 23.08 18.60 13.42
C ALA A 300 22.22 19.14 14.56
N LYS A 301 22.67 18.90 15.80
CA LYS A 301 22.07 19.48 17.00
C LYS A 301 22.76 20.80 17.34
N ARG A 302 21.98 21.86 17.53
CA ARG A 302 22.45 23.17 17.99
C ARG A 302 21.69 23.60 19.23
N ILE A 303 22.36 24.33 20.11
CA ILE A 303 21.73 25.00 21.25
C ILE A 303 21.66 26.48 20.87
N GLN A 304 20.45 27.03 20.80
CA GLN A 304 20.23 28.43 20.48
C GLN A 304 20.55 29.33 21.68
N ALA A 305 20.59 30.65 21.46
CA ALA A 305 20.94 31.64 22.47
C ALA A 305 20.00 31.65 23.69
N ASP A 306 18.75 31.19 23.52
CA ASP A 306 17.73 31.07 24.57
C ASP A 306 17.74 29.69 25.25
N ASN A 307 18.80 28.89 25.05
CA ASN A 307 18.94 27.49 25.47
C ASN A 307 17.95 26.51 24.83
N THR A 308 17.20 26.90 23.79
CA THR A 308 16.38 25.92 23.06
C THR A 308 17.26 25.00 22.23
N ILE A 309 16.93 23.71 22.24
CA ILE A 309 17.58 22.72 21.39
C ILE A 309 16.91 22.79 20.02
N ALA A 310 17.72 22.97 18.99
CA ALA A 310 17.28 22.98 17.60
C ALA A 310 18.02 21.92 16.78
N TRP A 311 17.32 21.34 15.81
CA TRP A 311 17.85 20.35 14.87
C TRP A 311 17.85 20.92 13.46
N SER A 312 18.94 20.67 12.75
CA SER A 312 19.11 21.07 11.35
C SER A 312 19.49 19.85 10.54
N LEU A 313 18.96 19.73 9.33
CA LEU A 313 19.46 18.76 8.36
C LEU A 313 20.86 19.17 7.90
N SER A 314 21.71 18.19 7.62
CA SER A 314 23.00 18.46 6.99
C SER A 314 22.80 19.11 5.62
N PRO A 315 23.71 19.99 5.17
CA PRO A 315 23.61 20.62 3.85
C PRO A 315 23.48 19.59 2.72
N GLU A 316 24.23 18.49 2.80
CA GLU A 316 24.21 17.41 1.80
C GLU A 316 22.84 16.73 1.75
N ARG A 317 22.24 16.49 2.93
CA ARG A 317 20.91 15.87 2.99
C ARG A 317 19.83 16.82 2.49
N MET A 318 19.95 18.10 2.81
CA MET A 318 19.04 19.14 2.34
C MET A 318 19.07 19.24 0.81
N SER A 319 20.27 19.33 0.21
CA SER A 319 20.43 19.35 -1.25
C SER A 319 19.93 18.07 -1.90
N SER A 320 20.19 16.89 -1.30
CA SER A 320 19.70 15.62 -1.83
C SER A 320 18.16 15.55 -1.83
N LEU A 321 17.49 16.06 -0.80
CA LEU A 321 16.02 16.09 -0.73
C LEU A 321 15.44 17.13 -1.69
N GLU A 322 16.04 18.31 -1.80
CA GLU A 322 15.63 19.35 -2.75
C GLU A 322 15.75 18.85 -4.19
N GLU A 323 16.88 18.22 -4.52
CA GLU A 323 17.06 17.58 -5.82
C GLU A 323 16.02 16.47 -6.02
N ALA A 324 15.73 15.65 -5.00
CA ALA A 324 14.81 14.52 -5.13
C ALA A 324 13.34 14.94 -5.30
N LEU A 325 12.92 16.01 -4.64
CA LEU A 325 11.53 16.50 -4.57
C LEU A 325 11.21 17.56 -5.62
N THR A 326 12.21 18.14 -6.28
CA THR A 326 11.98 19.04 -7.40
C THR A 326 11.29 18.30 -8.54
N PRO A 327 10.20 18.85 -9.11
CA PRO A 327 9.52 18.25 -10.24
C PRO A 327 10.52 18.06 -11.38
N GLN A 328 10.66 16.84 -11.88
CA GLN A 328 11.40 16.62 -13.12
C GLN A 328 10.52 17.19 -14.24
N THR A 329 10.86 18.38 -14.74
CA THR A 329 10.33 18.86 -16.01
C THR A 329 10.78 17.88 -17.09
N ILE A 330 9.81 17.14 -17.64
CA ILE A 330 9.96 16.31 -18.84
C ILE A 330 10.05 17.21 -20.05
#